data_AF-A0A420MKG8-F1
#
_entry.id   AF-A0A420MKG8-F1
#
_cell.length_a   1.000
_cell.length_b   1.000
_cell.length_c   1.000
_cell.angle_alpha   90.00
_cell.angle_beta   90.00
_cell.angle_gamma   90.00
#
_symmetry.space_group_name_H-M   'P 1'
#
loop_
_entity.id
_entity.type
_entity.pdbx_description
1 polymer ?
#
loop_
_entity_poly.entity_id
_entity_poly.type
_entity_poly.pdbx_seq_one_letter_code
_entity_poly.pdbx_strand_id
1 'polypeptide(L)'
;MAQPGLHVIYDSASSDPPHAAELDIVAVHGLNFKNSDDHARKTWTMGDKLWLKDFLPDALLPKHARVMLFEYNSSPAIGATAIKLAGHANNLLQWLKLKRKVLYTSKWQAVFD
;
A
#
# COMPACT_ATOMS: atom_id res chain seq x y z
N MET A 1 -15.09 -4.65 9.42
CA MET A 1 -14.55 -5.73 8.56
C MET A 1 -13.57 -5.07 7.61
N ALA A 2 -12.36 -4.70 8.05
CA ALA A 2 -11.34 -4.24 7.11
C ALA A 2 -10.77 -5.47 6.40
N GLN A 3 -10.68 -5.40 5.08
CA GLN A 3 -10.14 -6.46 4.26
C GLN A 3 -8.60 -6.45 4.41
N PRO A 4 -7.93 -7.59 4.60
CA PRO A 4 -6.48 -7.66 4.45
C PRO A 4 -6.12 -7.20 3.04
N GLY A 5 -5.19 -6.26 2.91
CA GLY A 5 -4.92 -5.67 1.61
C GLY A 5 -3.94 -4.51 1.61
N LEU A 6 -4.09 -3.67 0.58
CA LEU A 6 -3.24 -2.52 0.32
C LEU A 6 -3.93 -1.23 0.79
N HIS A 7 -3.33 -0.52 1.74
CA HIS A 7 -3.86 0.69 2.35
C HIS A 7 -2.98 1.88 1.97
N VAL A 8 -3.56 2.92 1.40
CA VAL A 8 -2.84 4.17 1.08
C VAL A 8 -2.74 5.02 2.34
N ILE A 9 -1.53 5.44 2.69
CA ILE A 9 -1.25 6.28 3.87
C ILE A 9 -0.72 7.68 3.51
N TYR A 10 -0.30 7.86 2.26
CA TYR A 10 0.08 9.13 1.64
C TYR A 10 -0.09 9.03 0.13
N ASP A 11 -0.61 10.08 -0.53
CA ASP A 11 -0.82 10.09 -1.99
C ASP A 11 -0.75 11.53 -2.53
N SER A 12 0.44 12.02 -2.87
CA SER A 12 0.61 13.34 -3.49
C SER A 12 0.29 13.34 -4.98
N ALA A 13 0.16 12.17 -5.60
CA ALA A 13 -0.28 12.04 -6.99
C ALA A 13 -1.79 12.33 -7.15
N SER A 14 -2.57 12.18 -6.09
CA SER A 14 -4.00 12.50 -6.05
C SER A 14 -4.34 13.99 -5.85
N SER A 15 -3.34 14.89 -5.84
CA SER A 15 -3.56 16.35 -5.80
C SER A 15 -4.40 16.84 -6.97
N ASP A 16 -4.97 18.04 -6.91
CA ASP A 16 -5.65 18.68 -8.05
C ASP A 16 -4.66 19.52 -8.89
N PRO A 17 -4.44 19.23 -10.19
CA PRO A 17 -5.01 18.13 -10.98
C PRO A 17 -4.32 16.78 -10.69
N PRO A 18 -5.02 15.64 -10.85
CA PRO A 18 -4.48 14.33 -10.54
C PRO A 18 -3.38 13.92 -11.52
N HIS A 19 -2.29 13.39 -10.97
CA HIS A 19 -1.13 12.90 -11.70
C HIS A 19 -0.99 11.38 -11.56
N ALA A 20 -0.29 10.75 -12.49
CA ALA A 20 0.18 9.39 -12.27
C ALA A 20 1.27 9.42 -11.19
N ALA A 21 1.17 8.54 -10.18
CA ALA A 21 2.25 8.38 -9.22
C ALA A 21 3.52 7.90 -9.94
N GLU A 22 4.62 8.63 -9.79
CA GLU A 22 5.93 8.30 -10.33
C GLU A 22 6.65 7.28 -9.45
N LEU A 23 6.34 7.25 -8.16
CA LEU A 23 6.90 6.33 -7.18
C LEU A 23 5.83 5.75 -6.26
N ASP A 24 5.84 4.43 -6.13
CA ASP A 24 5.09 3.69 -5.12
C ASP A 24 6.04 3.13 -4.06
N ILE A 25 5.83 3.49 -2.80
CA ILE A 25 6.52 2.91 -1.65
C ILE A 25 5.53 2.02 -0.90
N VAL A 26 5.89 0.75 -0.68
CA VAL A 26 5.02 -0.22 0.00
C VAL A 26 5.75 -0.82 1.20
N ALA A 27 5.26 -0.56 2.41
CA ALA A 27 5.66 -1.33 3.59
C ALA A 27 4.87 -2.63 3.65
N VAL A 28 5.57 -3.76 3.70
CA VAL A 28 4.95 -5.08 3.75
C VAL A 28 4.99 -5.63 5.17
N HIS A 29 3.83 -6.01 5.72
CA HIS A 29 3.70 -6.66 7.02
C HIS A 29 3.08 -8.06 6.88
N GLY A 30 3.85 -9.12 7.16
CA GLY A 30 3.42 -10.50 6.93
C GLY A 30 2.94 -11.26 8.17
N LEU A 31 3.14 -10.72 9.38
CA LEU A 31 2.91 -11.44 10.64
C LEU A 31 1.68 -10.91 11.39
N ASN A 32 0.51 -10.92 10.73
CA ASN A 32 -0.75 -10.55 11.37
C ASN A 32 -1.45 -11.77 12.01
N PHE A 33 -0.78 -12.44 12.96
CA PHE A 33 -1.28 -13.69 13.56
C PHE A 33 -2.60 -13.52 14.33
N LYS A 34 -2.85 -12.32 14.89
CA LYS A 34 -4.10 -11.96 15.57
C LYS A 34 -5.21 -11.57 14.60
N ASN A 35 -4.93 -11.54 13.30
CA ASN A 35 -5.83 -11.08 12.25
C ASN A 35 -6.49 -9.74 12.60
N SER A 36 -5.68 -8.79 13.07
CA SER A 36 -6.12 -7.46 13.49
C SER A 36 -5.93 -6.47 12.35
N ASP A 37 -7.01 -5.79 11.98
CA ASP A 37 -7.10 -4.82 10.87
C ASP A 37 -6.08 -3.65 10.94
N ASP A 38 -5.58 -3.34 12.13
CA ASP A 38 -4.67 -2.21 12.37
C ASP A 38 -3.22 -2.67 12.64
N HIS A 39 -2.95 -3.98 12.52
CA HIS A 39 -1.68 -4.55 12.95
C HIS A 39 -0.52 -4.02 12.12
N ALA A 40 -0.65 -3.97 10.79
CA ALA A 40 0.38 -3.40 9.94
C ALA A 40 0.64 -1.93 10.26
N ARG A 41 -0.41 -1.13 10.43
CA ARG A 41 -0.26 0.29 10.79
C ARG A 41 0.47 0.45 12.13
N LYS A 42 0.10 -0.32 13.15
CA LYS A 42 0.77 -0.34 14.46
C LYS A 42 2.24 -0.75 14.37
N THR A 43 2.58 -1.75 13.55
CA THR A 43 3.98 -2.16 13.32
C THR A 43 4.84 -0.97 12.87
N TRP A 44 4.28 -0.08 12.04
CA TRP A 44 4.99 1.08 11.49
C TRP A 44 4.74 2.38 12.26
N THR A 45 4.09 2.33 13.42
CA THR A 45 3.76 3.52 14.23
C THR A 45 4.51 3.49 15.56
N MET A 46 5.18 4.59 15.89
CA MET A 46 5.77 4.82 17.22
C MET A 46 5.21 6.13 17.78
N GLY A 47 4.53 6.07 18.93
CA GLY A 47 3.80 7.21 19.48
C GLY A 47 2.69 7.67 18.53
N ASP A 48 2.71 8.95 18.15
CA ASP A 48 1.80 9.56 17.18
C ASP A 48 2.33 9.54 15.74
N LYS A 49 3.52 8.95 15.49
CA LYS A 49 4.22 9.00 14.21
C LYS A 49 4.12 7.68 13.45
N LEU A 50 3.58 7.74 12.23
CA LEU A 50 3.61 6.67 11.24
C LEU A 50 4.86 6.83 10.37
N TRP A 51 5.86 5.98 10.56
CA TRP A 51 7.24 6.23 10.10
C TRP A 51 7.37 6.60 8.63
N LEU A 52 6.75 5.84 7.73
CA LEU A 52 6.85 6.11 6.29
C LEU A 52 6.05 7.32 5.83
N LYS A 53 5.06 7.77 6.60
CA LYS A 53 4.30 8.98 6.28
C LYS A 53 5.00 10.22 6.83
N ASP A 54 5.50 10.14 8.06
CA ASP A 54 5.91 11.31 8.83
C ASP A 54 7.43 11.54 8.83
N PHE A 55 8.24 10.53 8.46
CA PHE A 55 9.70 10.61 8.48
C PHE A 55 10.38 10.35 7.14
N LEU A 56 9.64 10.08 6.06
CA LEU A 56 10.25 10.09 4.74
C LEU A 56 10.65 11.54 4.40
N PRO A 57 11.92 11.80 4.06
CA PRO A 57 12.34 13.15 3.71
C PRO A 57 11.58 13.66 2.48
N ASP A 58 10.97 14.84 2.59
CA ASP A 58 10.24 15.47 1.47
C ASP A 58 11.12 15.63 0.22
N ALA A 59 12.42 15.85 0.40
CA ALA A 59 13.39 15.93 -0.69
C ALA A 59 13.61 14.61 -1.45
N LEU A 60 13.28 13.47 -0.85
CA LEU A 60 13.40 12.14 -1.47
C LEU A 60 12.11 11.69 -2.15
N LEU A 61 10.97 12.28 -1.80
CA LEU A 61 9.70 11.96 -2.43
C LEU A 61 9.58 12.76 -3.74
N PRO A 62 9.43 12.09 -4.90
CA PRO A 62 9.00 12.77 -6.12
C PRO A 62 7.74 13.60 -5.86
N LYS A 63 7.50 14.64 -6.68
CA LYS A 63 6.27 15.45 -6.59
C LYS A 63 5.00 14.58 -6.52
N HIS A 64 5.01 13.42 -7.17
CA HIS A 64 3.88 12.50 -7.26
C HIS A 64 4.24 11.12 -6.69
N ALA A 65 4.38 11.03 -5.37
CA ALA A 65 4.65 9.79 -4.65
C ALA A 65 3.38 9.25 -3.98
N ARG A 66 3.31 7.92 -3.86
CA ARG A 66 2.27 7.22 -3.10
C ARG A 66 2.92 6.24 -2.13
N VAL A 67 2.51 6.32 -0.87
CA VAL A 67 3.01 5.43 0.19
C VAL A 67 1.86 4.56 0.69
N MET A 68 2.11 3.27 0.81
CA MET A 68 1.11 2.25 1.11
C MET A 68 1.61 1.26 2.15
N LEU A 69 0.67 0.65 2.87
CA LEU A 69 0.88 -0.52 3.72
C LEU A 69 0.21 -1.72 3.04
N PHE A 70 0.93 -2.84 2.92
CA PHE A 70 0.37 -4.10 2.49
C PHE A 70 0.49 -5.13 3.60
N GLU A 71 -0.62 -5.77 3.95
CA GLU A 71 -0.62 -6.78 5.00
C GLU A 71 -1.12 -8.15 4.54
N TYR A 72 -0.52 -9.18 5.14
CA TYR A 72 -0.97 -10.55 5.03
C TYR A 72 -0.62 -11.32 6.31
N ASN A 73 -1.12 -12.54 6.44
CA ASN A 73 -0.85 -13.41 7.59
C ASN A 73 -0.11 -14.68 7.14
N SER A 74 1.17 -14.78 7.48
CA SER A 74 2.07 -15.90 7.18
C SER A 74 2.15 -16.95 8.29
N SER A 75 1.06 -17.16 9.05
CA SER A 75 1.01 -18.10 10.18
C SER A 75 1.80 -19.40 9.91
N PRO A 76 2.83 -19.71 10.72
CA PRO A 76 3.78 -20.80 10.49
C PRO A 76 3.21 -22.19 10.77
N ALA A 77 1.88 -22.33 10.86
CA ALA A 77 1.21 -23.62 10.98
C ALA A 77 1.49 -24.51 9.75
N ILE A 78 2.59 -25.26 9.86
CA ILE A 78 3.02 -26.52 9.24
C ILE A 78 2.83 -26.62 7.71
N GLY A 79 3.94 -26.62 6.97
CA GLY A 79 4.08 -27.24 5.64
C GLY A 79 3.70 -26.41 4.41
N ALA A 80 2.94 -25.32 4.56
CA ALA A 80 2.42 -24.54 3.41
C ALA A 80 3.08 -23.15 3.20
N THR A 81 4.17 -22.85 3.90
CA THR A 81 4.73 -21.49 4.02
C THR A 81 5.23 -20.91 2.69
N ALA A 82 5.91 -21.70 1.86
CA ALA A 82 6.42 -21.24 0.57
C ALA A 82 5.31 -21.01 -0.49
N ILE A 83 4.34 -21.93 -0.59
CA ILE A 83 3.21 -21.83 -1.52
C ILE A 83 2.31 -20.63 -1.15
N LYS A 84 2.11 -20.38 0.14
CA LYS A 84 1.34 -19.23 0.63
C LYS A 84 2.02 -17.90 0.31
N LEU A 85 3.36 -17.82 0.40
CA LEU A 85 4.10 -16.59 0.10
C LEU A 85 3.92 -16.12 -1.36
N ALA A 86 3.99 -17.04 -2.32
CA ALA A 86 3.75 -16.72 -3.73
C ALA A 86 2.33 -16.16 -3.95
N GLY A 87 1.33 -16.71 -3.27
CA GLY A 87 -0.04 -16.19 -3.27
C GLY A 87 -0.13 -14.76 -2.75
N HIS A 88 0.55 -14.46 -1.64
CA HIS A 88 0.58 -13.11 -1.07
C HIS A 88 1.31 -12.10 -1.98
N ALA A 89 2.41 -12.51 -2.61
CA ALA A 89 3.11 -11.68 -3.59
C ALA A 89 2.23 -11.37 -4.81
N ASN A 90 1.54 -12.38 -5.35
CA ASN A 90 0.59 -12.19 -6.44
C ASN A 90 -0.56 -11.25 -6.05
N ASN A 91 -1.08 -11.37 -4.82
CA ASN A 91 -2.10 -10.46 -4.31
C ASN A 91 -1.61 -9.01 -4.25
N LEU A 92 -0.38 -8.76 -3.75
CA LEU A 92 0.23 -7.43 -3.76
C LEU A 92 0.31 -6.86 -5.19
N LEU A 93 0.79 -7.65 -6.15
CA LEU A 93 0.90 -7.22 -7.54
C LEU A 93 -0.47 -6.90 -8.16
N GLN A 94 -1.52 -7.67 -7.83
CA GLN A 94 -2.88 -7.39 -8.28
C GLN A 94 -3.41 -6.06 -7.71
N TRP A 95 -3.22 -5.81 -6.42
CA TRP A 95 -3.62 -4.54 -5.81
C TRP A 95 -2.89 -3.35 -6.42
N LEU A 96 -1.57 -3.46 -6.63
CA LEU A 96 -0.78 -2.40 -7.28
C LEU A 96 -1.26 -2.14 -8.71
N LYS A 97 -1.59 -3.20 -9.47
CA LYS A 97 -2.13 -3.06 -10.83
C LYS A 97 -3.47 -2.32 -10.84
N LEU A 98 -4.39 -2.66 -9.94
CA LEU A 98 -5.68 -1.98 -9.81
C LEU A 98 -5.49 -0.51 -9.44
N LYS A 99 -4.67 -0.24 -8.42
CA LYS A 99 -4.46 1.12 -7.91
C LYS A 99 -3.76 2.04 -8.92
N ARG A 100 -2.88 1.51 -9.78
CA ARG A 100 -2.26 2.26 -10.88
C ARG A 100 -3.22 2.51 -12.06
N LYS A 101 -4.14 1.58 -12.36
CA LYS A 101 -5.09 1.72 -13.47
C LYS A 101 -6.16 2.79 -13.25
N VAL A 102 -6.66 2.93 -12.03
CA VAL A 102 -7.74 3.89 -11.69
C VAL A 102 -7.37 5.32 -12.14
N LEU A 103 -6.12 5.72 -12.01
CA LEU A 103 -5.66 7.06 -12.40
C LEU A 103 -5.66 7.28 -13.93
N TYR A 104 -5.42 6.25 -14.73
CA TYR A 104 -5.53 6.37 -16.19
C TYR A 104 -6.97 6.64 -16.61
N THR A 105 -7.93 5.92 -16.03
CA THR A 105 -9.36 6.10 -16.36
C THR A 105 -9.86 7.49 -15.94
N SER A 106 -9.44 8.00 -14.77
CA SER A 106 -9.77 9.36 -14.35
C SER A 106 -9.22 10.44 -15.28
N LYS A 107 -7.99 10.25 -15.80
CA LYS A 107 -7.39 11.17 -16.77
C LYS A 107 -8.16 11.21 -18.10
N TRP A 108 -8.70 10.07 -18.56
CA TRP A 108 -9.48 10.03 -19.79
C TRP A 108 -10.90 10.58 -19.59
N GLN A 109 -11.54 10.34 -18.45
CA GLN A 109 -12.86 10.91 -18.16
C GLN A 109 -12.82 12.45 -18.20
N ALA A 110 -11.81 13.08 -17.59
CA ALA A 110 -11.65 14.54 -17.58
C ALA A 110 -11.31 15.17 -18.96
N VAL A 111 -11.00 14.37 -19.99
CA VAL A 111 -10.73 14.84 -21.36
C VAL A 111 -12.00 14.76 -22.24
N PHE A 112 -13.03 14.03 -21.80
CA PHE A 112 -14.28 13.82 -22.55
C PHE A 112 -15.51 14.48 -21.90
N ASP A 113 -15.32 15.28 -20.86
CA ASP A 113 -16.34 16.15 -20.24
C ASP A 113 -16.04 17.62 -20.59
#